data_AF-A0A6N7ZMZ4-F1
#
_entry.id   AF-A0A6N7ZMZ4-F1
#
_cell.length_a   1.000
_cell.length_b   1.000
_cell.length_c   1.000
_cell.angle_alpha   90.00
_cell.angle_beta   90.00
_cell.angle_gamma   90.00
#
_symmetry.space_group_name_H-M   'P 1'
#
loop_
_entity.id
_entity.type
_entity.pdbx_description
1 polymer ?
#
loop_
_entity_poly.entity_id
_entity_poly.type
_entity_poly.pdbx_seq_one_letter_code
_entity_poly.pdbx_strand_id
1 'polypeptide(L)'
;MTSPRPDSFDDLVLRHVAAALGVEPGAVDPAADLTGLGLGSVQVLALLGDLEDALGVDLDPETVADNPTPRALAEHLRSVVDVPGTAA
;
A
#
# COMPACT_ATOMS: atom_id res chain seq x y z
N MET A 1 -24.83 8.39 2.95
CA MET A 1 -23.63 8.83 2.21
C MET A 1 -22.58 7.75 2.44
N THR A 2 -22.05 7.23 1.33
CA THR A 2 -21.33 5.96 1.13
C THR A 2 -20.71 5.27 2.36
N SER A 3 -21.20 4.07 2.72
CA SER A 3 -20.45 3.16 3.59
C SER A 3 -19.20 2.70 2.83
N PRO A 4 -18.00 2.72 3.43
CA PRO A 4 -16.81 2.14 2.81
C PRO A 4 -17.07 0.65 2.61
N ARG A 5 -17.03 0.15 1.38
CA ARG A 5 -16.97 -1.30 1.17
C ARG A 5 -15.54 -1.73 1.52
N PRO A 6 -15.35 -2.57 2.54
CA PRO A 6 -14.03 -2.98 3.04
C PRO A 6 -13.29 -3.99 2.13
N ASP A 7 -13.50 -3.92 0.80
CA ASP A 7 -12.94 -4.85 -0.19
C ASP A 7 -12.16 -4.11 -1.29
N SER A 8 -11.55 -2.96 -0.96
CA SER A 8 -10.80 -2.15 -1.93
C SER A 8 -9.31 -2.15 -1.56
N PHE A 9 -8.43 -2.23 -2.56
CA PHE A 9 -6.96 -2.28 -2.35
C PHE A 9 -6.45 -1.12 -1.46
N ASP A 10 -7.15 0.01 -1.44
CA ASP A 10 -6.89 1.11 -0.52
C ASP A 10 -7.01 0.73 0.96
N ASP A 11 -8.06 0.02 1.40
CA ASP A 11 -8.21 -0.42 2.80
C ASP A 11 -7.08 -1.37 3.19
N LEU A 12 -6.69 -2.26 2.27
CA LEU A 12 -5.59 -3.19 2.47
C LEU A 12 -4.29 -2.41 2.68
N VAL A 13 -3.93 -1.53 1.75
CA VAL A 13 -2.71 -0.69 1.87
C VAL A 13 -2.76 0.16 3.15
N LEU A 14 -3.88 0.81 3.43
CA LEU A 14 -4.06 1.62 4.63
C LEU A 14 -3.88 0.81 5.90
N ARG A 15 -4.37 -0.43 5.95
CA ARG A 15 -4.18 -1.33 7.10
C ARG A 15 -2.72 -1.68 7.31
N HIS A 16 -1.98 -2.05 6.26
CA HIS A 16 -0.56 -2.38 6.42
C HIS A 16 0.27 -1.13 6.75
N VAL A 17 -0.04 0.02 6.15
CA VAL A 17 0.57 1.32 6.49
C VAL A 17 0.30 1.68 7.96
N ALA A 18 -0.95 1.55 8.41
CA ALA A 18 -1.34 1.82 9.77
C ALA A 18 -0.64 0.89 10.77
N ALA A 19 -0.53 -0.41 10.44
CA ALA A 19 0.23 -1.37 11.22
C ALA A 19 1.72 -1.00 11.31
N ALA A 20 2.33 -0.58 10.20
CA ALA A 20 3.73 -0.14 10.16
C ALA A 20 3.98 1.15 10.97
N LEU A 21 2.99 2.04 11.03
CA LEU A 21 3.01 3.28 11.82
C LEU A 21 2.55 3.10 13.27
N GLY A 22 1.92 1.97 13.60
CA GLY A 22 1.32 1.73 14.92
C GLY A 22 0.08 2.58 15.20
N VAL A 23 -0.66 2.97 14.16
CA VAL A 23 -1.88 3.78 14.24
C VAL A 23 -3.09 3.00 13.71
N GLU A 24 -4.28 3.57 13.85
CA GLU A 24 -5.50 3.00 13.28
C GLU A 24 -5.60 3.31 11.77
N PRO A 25 -6.11 2.39 10.92
CA PRO A 25 -6.27 2.62 9.48
C PRO A 25 -7.16 3.82 9.16
N GLY A 26 -8.15 4.12 10.01
CA GLY A 26 -8.99 5.31 9.86
C GLY A 26 -8.30 6.64 10.21
N ALA A 27 -7.11 6.60 10.81
CA ALA A 27 -6.29 7.77 11.10
C ALA A 27 -5.24 8.04 9.99
N VAL A 28 -5.02 7.09 9.09
CA VAL A 28 -4.11 7.25 7.96
C VAL A 28 -4.86 7.93 6.82
N ASP A 29 -4.33 9.06 6.36
CA ASP A 29 -4.90 9.76 5.21
C ASP A 29 -4.41 9.10 3.90
N PRO A 30 -5.32 8.60 3.05
CA PRO A 30 -4.95 7.91 1.81
C PRO A 30 -4.32 8.83 0.74
N ALA A 31 -4.47 10.15 0.89
CA ALA A 31 -3.88 11.15 0.01
C ALA A 31 -2.60 11.77 0.60
N ALA A 32 -2.22 11.42 1.82
CA ALA A 32 -0.98 11.88 2.44
C ALA A 32 0.23 11.07 1.97
N ASP A 33 1.38 11.75 1.90
CA ASP A 33 2.64 11.11 1.59
C ASP A 33 3.08 10.17 2.71
N LEU A 34 3.41 8.93 2.36
CA LEU A 34 3.93 7.90 3.25
C LEU A 34 5.16 8.40 4.01
N THR A 35 6.07 9.10 3.31
CA THR A 35 7.26 9.73 3.91
C THR A 35 6.90 10.87 4.86
N GLY A 36 5.86 11.64 4.55
CA GLY A 36 5.33 12.70 5.41
C GLY A 36 4.60 12.17 6.65
N LEU A 37 4.02 10.97 6.56
CA LEU A 37 3.40 10.24 7.68
C LEU A 37 4.44 9.59 8.61
N GLY A 38 5.71 9.56 8.21
CA GLY A 38 6.80 8.96 9.00
C GLY A 38 7.14 7.52 8.62
N LEU A 39 6.67 7.01 7.47
CA LEU A 39 7.20 5.77 6.91
C LEU A 39 8.61 6.03 6.39
N GLY A 40 9.60 5.55 7.13
CA GLY A 40 10.98 5.49 6.69
C GLY A 40 11.22 4.30 5.75
N SER A 41 12.41 4.25 5.14
CA SER A 41 12.76 3.18 4.20
C SER A 41 12.58 1.77 4.77
N VAL A 42 12.78 1.57 6.08
CA VAL A 42 12.58 0.26 6.72
C VAL A 42 11.10 -0.10 6.77
N GLN A 43 10.23 0.86 7.13
CA GLN A 43 8.79 0.63 7.17
C GLN A 43 8.22 0.44 5.76
N VAL A 44 8.77 1.16 4.78
CA VAL A 44 8.42 0.98 3.37
C VAL A 44 8.77 -0.43 2.89
N LEU A 45 9.99 -0.91 3.15
CA LEU A 45 10.40 -2.26 2.76
C LEU A 45 9.58 -3.34 3.48
N ALA A 46 9.26 -3.15 4.76
CA ALA A 46 8.40 -4.06 5.49
C ALA A 46 6.97 -4.08 4.93
N LEU A 47 6.40 -2.90 4.62
CA LEU A 47 5.10 -2.76 3.97
C LEU A 47 5.06 -3.47 2.62
N LEU A 48 6.08 -3.26 1.78
CA LEU A 48 6.18 -3.91 0.48
C LEU A 48 6.25 -5.43 0.64
N GLY A 49 7.14 -5.94 1.50
CA GLY A 49 7.25 -7.38 1.74
C GLY A 49 5.95 -8.03 2.23
N ASP A 50 5.20 -7.34 3.09
CA ASP A 50 3.90 -7.83 3.58
C ASP A 50 2.84 -7.85 2.45
N LEU A 51 2.85 -6.84 1.58
CA LEU A 51 1.97 -6.75 0.41
C LEU A 51 2.34 -7.79 -0.66
N GLU A 52 3.63 -8.00 -0.90
CA GLU A 52 4.18 -9.00 -1.81
C GLU A 52 3.77 -10.41 -1.38
N ASP A 53 3.89 -10.74 -0.10
CA ASP A 53 3.47 -12.04 0.46
C ASP A 53 1.94 -12.22 0.41
N ALA A 54 1.19 -11.17 0.76
CA ALA A 54 -0.28 -11.22 0.78
C ALA A 54 -0.92 -11.33 -0.61
N LEU A 55 -0.34 -10.66 -1.62
CA LEU A 55 -0.88 -10.58 -2.98
C LEU A 55 -0.15 -11.49 -3.97
N GLY A 56 1.02 -12.02 -3.61
CA GLY A 56 1.86 -12.85 -4.48
C GLY A 56 2.46 -12.07 -5.66
N VAL A 57 2.80 -10.80 -5.44
CA VAL A 57 3.40 -9.90 -6.45
C VAL A 57 4.81 -9.52 -6.03
N ASP A 58 5.62 -9.03 -6.97
CA ASP A 58 6.95 -8.44 -6.70
C ASP A 58 6.79 -6.91 -6.72
N LEU A 59 7.19 -6.22 -5.65
CA LEU A 59 7.07 -4.77 -5.51
C LEU A 59 8.43 -4.13 -5.25
N ASP A 60 8.94 -3.43 -6.26
CA ASP A 60 10.16 -2.66 -6.10
C ASP A 60 9.94 -1.45 -5.18
N PRO A 61 10.91 -1.09 -4.33
CA PRO A 61 10.86 0.14 -3.53
C PRO A 61 10.83 1.41 -4.39
N GLU A 62 11.24 1.31 -5.66
CA GLU A 62 11.05 2.36 -6.67
C GLU A 62 9.57 2.70 -6.87
N THR A 63 8.68 1.71 -6.71
CA THR A 63 7.22 1.91 -6.76
C THR A 63 6.74 2.86 -5.69
N VAL A 64 7.27 2.77 -4.46
CA VAL A 64 6.89 3.68 -3.36
C VAL A 64 7.50 5.07 -3.54
N ALA A 65 8.67 5.15 -4.21
CA ALA A 65 9.26 6.42 -4.59
C ALA A 65 8.44 7.15 -5.68
N ASP A 66 7.91 6.41 -6.67
CA ASP A 66 7.05 6.94 -7.73
C ASP A 66 5.61 7.17 -7.25
N ASN A 67 5.15 6.37 -6.28
CA ASN A 67 3.82 6.39 -5.69
C ASN A 67 3.93 6.69 -4.18
N PRO A 68 4.23 7.94 -3.79
CA PRO A 68 4.45 8.29 -2.39
C PRO A 68 3.17 8.29 -1.56
N THR A 69 2.00 7.99 -2.12
CA THR A 69 0.72 7.98 -1.41
C THR A 69 0.10 6.58 -1.35
N PRO A 70 -0.61 6.23 -0.26
CA PRO A 70 -1.31 4.95 -0.13
C PRO A 70 -2.26 4.68 -1.30
N ARG A 71 -2.96 5.72 -1.77
CA ARG A 71 -3.89 5.62 -2.90
C ARG A 71 -3.18 5.28 -4.21
N ALA A 72 -2.05 5.93 -4.51
CA ALA A 72 -1.29 5.65 -5.72
C ALA A 72 -0.73 4.21 -5.70
N LEU A 73 -0.23 3.78 -4.53
CA LEU A 73 0.19 2.39 -4.32
C LEU A 73 -0.96 1.40 -4.57
N ALA A 74 -2.14 1.67 -4.01
CA ALA A 74 -3.31 0.82 -4.19
C ALA A 74 -3.76 0.73 -5.66
N GLU A 75 -3.71 1.83 -6.42
CA GLU A 75 -4.01 1.80 -7.86
C GLU A 75 -2.94 1.02 -8.65
N HIS A 76 -1.67 1.17 -8.29
CA HIS A 76 -0.59 0.38 -8.88
C HIS A 76 -0.78 -1.11 -8.62
N LEU A 77 -1.04 -1.51 -7.37
CA LEU A 77 -1.32 -2.88 -6.99
C LEU A 77 -2.51 -3.46 -7.74
N ARG A 78 -3.59 -2.67 -7.88
CA ARG A 78 -4.74 -3.07 -8.68
C ARG A 78 -4.32 -3.35 -10.13
N SER A 79 -3.47 -2.52 -10.72
CA SER A 79 -2.98 -2.73 -12.08
C SER A 79 -2.09 -3.97 -12.20
N VAL A 80 -1.29 -4.28 -11.18
CA VAL A 80 -0.37 -5.44 -11.16
C VAL A 80 -1.13 -6.75 -10.90
N VAL A 81 -2.13 -6.75 -10.04
CA VAL A 81 -2.95 -7.93 -9.74
C VAL A 81 -3.99 -8.20 -10.85
N ASP A 82 -4.46 -7.16 -11.54
CA ASP A 82 -5.37 -7.29 -12.70
C ASP A 82 -4.66 -7.82 -13.95
N VAL A 83 -3.32 -7.78 -14.02
CA VAL A 83 -2.55 -8.53 -15.02
C VAL A 83 -2.24 -9.93 -14.47
N PRO A 84 -3.01 -10.99 -14.80
CA PRO A 84 -2.60 -12.34 -14.47
C PRO A 84 -1.36 -12.69 -15.29
N GLY A 85 -0.21 -12.62 -14.63
CA GLY A 85 1.06 -13.15 -15.08
C GLY A 85 1.97 -12.14 -15.77
N THR A 86 3.19 -12.00 -15.26
CA THR A 86 4.45 -12.52 -15.85
C THR A 86 5.60 -11.87 -15.05
N ALA A 87 6.30 -12.56 -14.14
CA ALA A 87 7.59 -13.26 -14.32
C ALA A 87 8.12 -13.52 -12.88
N ALA A 88 8.93 -14.52 -12.52
CA ALA A 88 9.80 -15.42 -13.26
C ALA A 88 9.93 -16.80 -12.56
#